data_AF-A0A7Y5U2F8-F1
#
_entry.id   AF-A0A7Y5U2F8-F1
#
_cell.length_a   1.000
_cell.length_b   1.000
_cell.length_c   1.000
_cell.angle_alpha   90.00
_cell.angle_beta   90.00
_cell.angle_gamma   90.00
#
_symmetry.space_group_name_H-M   'P 1'
#
loop_
_entity.id
_entity.type
_entity.pdbx_description
1 polymer ?
#
loop_
_entity_poly.entity_id
_entity_poly.type
_entity_poly.pdbx_seq_one_letter_code
_entity_poly.pdbx_strand_id
1 'polypeptide(L)'
;ERHLPAARAATTTSDLLSAIDEPARLPPHILDVARRLAAQLRPGAQRPAPRDRERRFRHAVFAAYPDRVARRRAGAAPPRFLLASGHGAVLGRDSGVHDAEFIVAVDVTAGGKGEGSEAIVRSASAVDPEWLAPTSMRLVHQLDPRGRVRAVAQDYYGEILLRERPADVDVADGSRLLVASFLEKPLSDEDEQFVRRLRFAELPADVPSLAAGAAAGRSSLQDMSLADALDWRTRQDLDRLAPLAVAIPSGRTARLRYEADGAVTAAVKLQELFGLAESPRIGPRQQPIVLVLLAPNGRPVQTTTDLRSFWNSTYAEVRRELRGRYPKHPWPDDPWSAAATARTKRPGRNR
;
A
#
# COMPACT_ATOMS: atom_id res chain seq x y z
N GLU A 1 -24.63 45.78 -0.72
CA GLU A 1 -25.63 45.83 -1.82
C GLU A 1 -25.00 45.24 -3.07
N ARG A 2 -25.73 44.36 -3.76
CA ARG A 2 -25.24 43.55 -4.88
C ARG A 2 -25.19 44.39 -6.15
N HIS A 3 -24.01 44.89 -6.50
CA HIS A 3 -23.74 45.50 -7.80
C HIS A 3 -22.72 44.65 -8.54
N LEU A 4 -23.16 43.52 -9.07
CA LEU A 4 -22.36 42.73 -10.00
C LEU A 4 -22.71 43.10 -11.44
N PRO A 5 -21.73 43.21 -12.35
CA PRO A 5 -21.99 43.35 -13.78
C PRO A 5 -22.75 42.14 -14.33
N ALA A 6 -23.51 42.33 -15.41
CA ALA A 6 -24.26 41.27 -16.08
C ALA A 6 -23.34 40.15 -16.61
N ALA A 7 -23.89 38.95 -16.77
CA ALA A 7 -23.16 37.76 -17.21
C ALA A 7 -22.36 37.99 -18.49
N ARG A 8 -21.09 37.55 -18.49
CA ARG A 8 -20.17 37.79 -19.59
C ARG A 8 -19.98 36.55 -20.47
N ALA A 9 -20.09 36.76 -21.77
CA ALA A 9 -19.81 35.73 -22.78
C ALA A 9 -18.33 35.71 -23.23
N ALA A 10 -17.56 36.75 -22.91
CA ALA A 10 -16.17 36.88 -23.32
C ALA A 10 -15.22 36.47 -22.18
N THR A 11 -14.19 35.68 -22.53
CA THR A 11 -13.13 35.28 -21.60
C THR A 11 -12.35 36.50 -21.11
N THR A 12 -12.13 36.61 -19.80
CA THR A 12 -11.34 37.68 -19.15
C THR A 12 -10.39 37.09 -18.11
N THR A 13 -9.33 37.83 -17.76
CA THR A 13 -8.43 37.51 -16.64
C THR A 13 -8.96 38.04 -15.31
N SER A 14 -9.91 38.98 -15.30
CA SER A 14 -10.54 39.50 -14.09
C SER A 14 -11.90 40.09 -14.42
N ASP A 15 -12.94 39.64 -13.72
CA ASP A 15 -14.29 40.21 -13.88
C ASP A 15 -14.36 41.65 -13.35
N LEU A 16 -13.53 41.98 -12.36
CA LEU A 16 -13.45 43.34 -11.84
C LEU A 16 -12.85 44.32 -12.86
N LEU A 17 -11.81 43.91 -13.60
CA LEU A 17 -11.22 44.76 -14.64
C LEU A 17 -12.21 45.06 -15.75
N SER A 18 -12.87 44.03 -16.31
CA SER A 18 -13.84 44.31 -17.36
C SER A 18 -15.08 45.03 -16.84
N ALA A 19 -15.35 45.05 -15.52
CA ALA A 19 -16.41 45.90 -14.93
C ALA A 19 -16.01 47.37 -14.90
N ILE A 20 -14.72 47.64 -14.66
CA ILE A 20 -14.16 48.99 -14.67
C ILE A 20 -14.13 49.56 -16.09
N ASP A 21 -13.90 48.73 -17.11
CA ASP A 21 -13.90 49.14 -18.52
C ASP A 21 -15.31 49.48 -19.06
N GLU A 22 -16.37 49.19 -18.31
CA GLU A 22 -17.76 49.57 -18.61
C GLU A 22 -18.30 50.57 -17.57
N PRO A 23 -17.75 51.80 -17.48
CA PRO A 23 -18.06 52.73 -16.39
C PRO A 23 -19.54 53.13 -16.29
N ALA A 24 -20.30 53.01 -17.39
CA ALA A 24 -21.75 53.22 -17.42
C ALA A 24 -22.53 52.19 -16.55
N ARG A 25 -21.91 51.06 -16.21
CA ARG A 25 -22.51 50.00 -15.37
C ARG A 25 -22.06 50.08 -13.91
N LEU A 26 -21.14 50.99 -13.57
CA LEU A 26 -20.68 51.17 -12.20
C LEU A 26 -21.66 52.02 -11.38
N PRO A 27 -21.91 51.68 -10.11
CA PRO A 27 -22.72 52.52 -9.23
C PRO A 27 -22.14 53.94 -9.07
N PRO A 28 -22.97 54.99 -8.97
CA PRO A 28 -22.51 56.38 -8.84
C PRO A 28 -21.52 56.59 -7.70
N HIS A 29 -21.73 55.94 -6.55
CA HIS A 29 -20.85 56.06 -5.38
C HIS A 29 -19.44 55.50 -5.64
N ILE A 30 -19.29 54.45 -6.47
CA ILE A 30 -17.98 53.90 -6.86
C ILE A 30 -17.25 54.90 -7.76
N LEU A 31 -17.96 55.52 -8.70
CA LEU A 31 -17.39 56.55 -9.57
C LEU A 31 -16.90 57.76 -8.76
N ASP A 32 -17.64 58.16 -7.73
CA ASP A 32 -17.24 59.28 -6.86
C ASP A 32 -15.99 58.95 -6.02
N VAL A 33 -15.90 57.73 -5.47
CA VAL A 33 -14.69 57.26 -4.78
C VAL A 33 -13.50 57.22 -5.75
N ALA A 34 -13.70 56.70 -6.96
CA ALA A 34 -12.66 56.65 -7.99
C ALA A 34 -12.15 58.05 -8.38
N ARG A 35 -13.05 59.03 -8.54
CA ARG A 35 -12.69 60.44 -8.81
C ARG A 35 -11.88 61.04 -7.67
N ARG A 36 -12.28 60.81 -6.42
CA ARG A 36 -11.57 61.31 -5.22
C ARG A 36 -10.17 60.72 -5.12
N LEU A 37 -10.02 59.41 -5.33
CA LEU A 37 -8.72 58.76 -5.35
C LEU A 37 -7.84 59.25 -6.51
N ALA A 38 -8.43 59.43 -7.69
CA ALA A 38 -7.71 59.97 -8.86
C ALA A 38 -7.17 61.39 -8.61
N ALA A 39 -7.93 62.23 -7.90
CA ALA A 39 -7.50 63.58 -7.52
C ALA A 39 -6.34 63.59 -6.50
N GLN A 40 -6.11 62.49 -5.78
CA GLN A 40 -5.00 62.34 -4.82
C GLN A 40 -3.72 61.76 -5.46
N LEU A 41 -3.79 61.27 -6.71
CA LEU A 41 -2.63 60.76 -7.42
C LEU A 41 -1.71 61.90 -7.85
N ARG A 42 -0.40 61.77 -7.59
CA ARG A 42 0.59 62.78 -7.99
C ARG A 42 0.61 62.91 -9.53
N PRO A 43 0.43 64.13 -10.08
CA PRO A 43 0.61 64.36 -11.51
C PRO A 43 2.07 64.05 -11.90
N GLY A 44 2.25 63.32 -13.00
CA GLY A 44 3.58 62.94 -13.52
C GLY A 44 4.05 61.52 -13.23
N ALA A 45 3.27 60.69 -12.53
CA ALA A 45 3.59 59.27 -12.39
C ALA A 45 3.55 58.56 -13.77
N GLN A 46 4.66 57.94 -14.15
CA GLN A 46 4.75 57.20 -15.41
C GLN A 46 3.74 56.04 -15.39
N ARG A 47 2.82 56.04 -16.36
CA ARG A 47 1.81 54.98 -16.47
C ARG A 47 2.52 53.69 -16.89
N PRO A 48 2.44 52.62 -16.09
CA PRO A 48 2.99 51.33 -16.50
C PRO A 48 2.28 50.83 -17.76
N ALA A 49 2.95 49.94 -18.49
CA ALA A 49 2.37 49.28 -19.66
C ALA A 49 1.03 48.60 -19.29
N PRO A 50 0.07 48.47 -20.22
CA PRO A 50 -1.25 47.90 -19.93
C PRO A 50 -1.19 46.53 -19.24
N ARG A 51 -0.30 45.63 -19.69
CA ARG A 51 -0.10 44.31 -19.08
C ARG A 51 0.37 44.39 -17.63
N ASP A 52 1.30 45.29 -17.32
CA ASP A 52 1.79 45.49 -15.95
C ASP A 52 0.70 46.05 -15.05
N ARG A 53 -0.18 46.90 -15.59
CA ARG A 53 -1.31 47.44 -14.84
C ARG A 53 -2.32 46.36 -14.50
N GLU A 54 -2.69 45.54 -15.48
CA GLU A 54 -3.57 44.38 -15.28
C GLU A 54 -3.00 43.43 -14.24
N ARG A 55 -1.72 43.05 -14.38
CA ARG A 55 -1.03 42.17 -13.43
C ARG A 55 -1.02 42.76 -12.02
N ARG A 56 -0.70 44.05 -11.85
CA ARG A 56 -0.72 44.75 -10.55
C ARG A 56 -2.12 44.80 -9.94
N PHE A 57 -3.15 45.02 -10.76
CA PHE A 57 -4.53 45.02 -10.29
C PHE A 57 -4.95 43.64 -9.79
N ARG A 58 -4.71 42.58 -10.57
CA ARG A 58 -4.99 41.20 -10.15
C ARG A 58 -4.23 40.82 -8.88
N HIS A 59 -2.97 41.22 -8.76
CA HIS A 59 -2.17 41.03 -7.55
C HIS A 59 -2.75 41.78 -6.34
N ALA A 60 -3.27 42.99 -6.52
CA ALA A 60 -3.94 43.72 -5.44
C ALA A 60 -5.24 43.03 -4.96
N VAL A 61 -6.02 42.47 -5.88
CA VAL A 61 -7.20 41.65 -5.55
C VAL A 61 -6.81 40.40 -4.77
N PHE A 62 -5.74 39.72 -5.19
CA PHE A 62 -5.16 38.60 -4.45
C PHE A 62 -4.73 38.99 -3.04
N ALA A 63 -3.99 40.08 -2.89
CA ALA A 63 -3.53 40.57 -1.58
C ALA A 63 -4.70 40.98 -0.65
N ALA A 64 -5.84 41.40 -1.21
CA ALA A 64 -7.03 41.76 -0.44
C ALA A 64 -7.82 40.54 0.06
N TYR A 65 -7.80 39.44 -0.69
CA TYR A 65 -8.56 38.21 -0.38
C TYR A 65 -7.70 36.95 -0.52
N PRO A 66 -6.58 36.85 0.21
CA PRO A 66 -5.67 35.71 0.09
C PRO A 66 -6.33 34.40 0.55
N ASP A 67 -7.31 34.44 1.44
CA ASP A 67 -8.09 33.31 1.94
C ASP A 67 -9.10 32.75 0.92
N ARG A 68 -9.41 33.51 -0.13
CA ARG A 68 -10.40 33.16 -1.16
C ARG A 68 -9.78 32.62 -2.45
N VAL A 69 -8.50 32.26 -2.41
CA VAL A 69 -7.85 31.60 -3.54
C VAL A 69 -8.52 30.26 -3.80
N ALA A 70 -8.64 29.89 -5.07
CA ALA A 70 -9.17 28.61 -5.50
C ALA A 70 -8.37 28.05 -6.66
N ARG A 71 -8.18 26.72 -6.69
CA ARG A 71 -7.51 26.01 -7.79
C ARG A 71 -8.52 25.20 -8.61
N ARG A 72 -8.43 25.30 -9.93
CA ARG A 72 -9.28 24.59 -10.87
C ARG A 72 -9.07 23.08 -10.77
N ARG A 73 -10.17 22.32 -10.79
CA ARG A 73 -10.17 20.86 -10.90
C ARG A 73 -10.17 20.45 -12.37
N ALA A 74 -9.31 19.50 -12.74
CA ALA A 74 -9.21 19.01 -14.10
C ALA A 74 -10.50 18.31 -14.57
N GLY A 75 -10.84 18.46 -15.86
CA GLY A 75 -11.92 17.70 -16.52
C GLY A 75 -13.36 18.07 -16.15
N ALA A 76 -13.59 19.09 -15.33
CA ALA A 76 -14.94 19.49 -14.92
C ALA A 76 -15.58 20.52 -15.88
N ALA A 77 -16.82 20.26 -16.30
CA ALA A 77 -17.69 21.20 -16.99
C ALA A 77 -19.07 21.26 -16.28
N PRO A 78 -19.53 22.42 -15.78
CA PRO A 78 -18.84 23.73 -15.75
C PRO A 78 -17.54 23.70 -14.91
N PRO A 79 -16.63 24.69 -15.06
CA PRO A 79 -15.39 24.74 -14.30
C PRO A 79 -15.63 24.67 -12.79
N ARG A 80 -14.97 23.71 -12.13
CA ARG A 80 -15.00 23.52 -10.66
C ARG A 80 -13.66 23.87 -10.05
N PHE A 81 -13.70 24.36 -8.82
CA PHE A 81 -12.55 24.84 -8.08
C PHE A 81 -12.55 24.25 -6.65
N LEU A 82 -11.36 24.02 -6.11
CA LEU A 82 -11.12 23.79 -4.69
C LEU A 82 -10.68 25.12 -4.07
N LEU A 83 -11.47 25.65 -3.14
CA LEU A 83 -11.11 26.84 -2.36
C LEU A 83 -9.98 26.53 -1.37
N ALA A 84 -9.20 27.54 -0.99
CA ALA A 84 -8.17 27.43 0.04
C ALA A 84 -8.73 26.98 1.40
N SER A 85 -10.03 27.15 1.64
CA SER A 85 -10.76 26.63 2.81
C SER A 85 -11.10 25.13 2.74
N GLY A 86 -10.75 24.43 1.65
CA GLY A 86 -11.08 23.01 1.41
C GLY A 86 -12.45 22.77 0.75
N HIS A 87 -13.30 23.79 0.67
CA HIS A 87 -14.64 23.65 0.09
C HIS A 87 -14.62 23.65 -1.45
N GLY A 88 -15.55 22.92 -2.06
CA GLY A 88 -15.77 22.94 -3.50
C GLY A 88 -16.57 24.17 -3.95
N ALA A 89 -16.21 24.72 -5.11
CA ALA A 89 -16.96 25.80 -5.73
C ALA A 89 -17.09 25.60 -7.24
N VAL A 90 -18.19 26.09 -7.82
CA VAL A 90 -18.46 26.10 -9.26
C VAL A 90 -18.33 27.52 -9.77
N LEU A 91 -17.70 27.70 -10.93
CA LEU A 91 -17.70 28.98 -11.61
C LEU A 91 -19.11 29.29 -12.13
N GLY A 92 -19.70 30.38 -11.65
CA GLY A 92 -20.98 30.87 -12.13
C GLY A 92 -20.88 31.33 -13.58
N ARG A 93 -22.01 31.31 -14.28
CA ARG A 93 -22.13 31.82 -15.67
C ARG A 93 -21.83 33.32 -15.79
N ASP A 94 -21.79 34.02 -14.66
CA ASP A 94 -21.56 35.45 -14.59
C ASP A 94 -20.07 35.82 -14.78
N SER A 95 -19.17 34.90 -14.42
CA SER A 95 -17.72 35.11 -14.49
C SER A 95 -17.15 34.70 -15.84
N GLY A 96 -16.35 35.57 -16.45
CA GLY A 96 -15.61 35.28 -17.69
C GLY A 96 -14.23 34.66 -17.47
N VAL A 97 -13.81 34.40 -16.22
CA VAL A 97 -12.48 33.83 -15.88
C VAL A 97 -12.45 32.31 -16.09
N HIS A 98 -12.56 31.87 -17.34
CA HIS A 98 -12.70 30.44 -17.68
C HIS A 98 -11.38 29.67 -17.72
N ASP A 99 -10.28 30.34 -18.08
CA ASP A 99 -9.01 29.67 -18.43
C ASP A 99 -7.98 29.67 -17.30
N ALA A 100 -8.22 30.41 -16.21
CA ALA A 100 -7.28 30.51 -15.11
C ALA A 100 -7.20 29.20 -14.31
N GLU A 101 -5.98 28.73 -14.03
CA GLU A 101 -5.76 27.61 -13.10
C GLU A 101 -6.07 28.03 -11.66
N PHE A 102 -5.66 29.24 -11.27
CA PHE A 102 -5.91 29.79 -9.95
C PHE A 102 -6.73 31.07 -10.06
N ILE A 103 -7.69 31.24 -9.16
CA ILE A 103 -8.51 32.45 -9.06
C ILE A 103 -8.60 32.91 -7.61
N VAL A 104 -8.85 34.20 -7.42
CA VAL A 104 -9.48 34.72 -6.20
C VAL A 104 -10.98 34.73 -6.46
N ALA A 105 -11.73 34.01 -5.64
CA ALA A 105 -13.19 34.01 -5.67
C ALA A 105 -13.69 35.28 -4.95
N VAL A 106 -13.86 36.36 -5.72
CA VAL A 106 -14.17 37.70 -5.19
C VAL A 106 -15.55 37.73 -4.56
N ASP A 107 -16.55 37.24 -5.28
CA ASP A 107 -17.92 37.08 -4.78
C ASP A 107 -18.33 35.61 -4.84
N VAL A 108 -18.71 35.08 -3.69
CA VAL A 108 -19.06 33.68 -3.49
C VAL A 108 -20.41 33.62 -2.80
N THR A 109 -21.36 32.94 -3.44
CA THR A 109 -22.65 32.62 -2.82
C THR A 109 -22.64 31.19 -2.35
N ALA A 110 -23.11 30.94 -1.12
CA ALA A 110 -23.31 29.59 -0.62
C ALA A 110 -24.20 28.78 -1.57
N GLY A 111 -23.88 27.49 -1.72
CA GLY A 111 -24.73 26.56 -2.44
C GLY A 111 -26.05 26.30 -1.71
N GLY A 112 -26.92 25.47 -2.31
CA GLY A 112 -28.15 25.03 -1.66
C GLY A 112 -27.93 24.23 -0.35
N LYS A 113 -29.02 23.83 0.32
CA LYS A 113 -28.92 22.93 1.49
C LYS A 113 -28.79 21.48 1.01
N GLY A 114 -27.75 20.79 1.44
CA GLY A 114 -27.52 19.36 1.15
C GLY A 114 -26.04 18.98 1.20
N GLU A 115 -25.77 17.70 1.46
CA GLU A 115 -24.43 17.12 1.37
C GLU A 115 -23.94 17.17 -0.09
N GLY A 116 -22.74 17.70 -0.32
CA GLY A 116 -22.22 17.93 -1.68
C GLY A 116 -22.67 19.23 -2.34
N SER A 117 -23.27 20.16 -1.60
CA SER A 117 -23.58 21.50 -2.08
C SER A 117 -22.30 22.32 -2.31
N GLU A 118 -22.09 22.76 -3.55
CA GLU A 118 -20.93 23.57 -3.96
C GLU A 118 -21.25 25.06 -3.91
N ALA A 119 -20.31 25.87 -3.44
CA ALA A 119 -20.45 27.32 -3.52
C ALA A 119 -20.42 27.79 -4.98
N ILE A 120 -21.06 28.92 -5.29
CA ILE A 120 -21.05 29.50 -6.64
C ILE A 120 -20.17 30.75 -6.64
N VAL A 121 -19.10 30.74 -7.43
CA VAL A 121 -18.24 31.90 -7.66
C VAL A 121 -18.91 32.79 -8.70
N ARG A 122 -19.41 33.95 -8.29
CA ARG A 122 -20.09 34.92 -9.16
C ARG A 122 -19.12 35.85 -9.86
N SER A 123 -18.01 36.17 -9.19
CA SER A 123 -16.96 37.01 -9.74
C SER A 123 -15.59 36.48 -9.31
N ALA A 124 -14.66 36.46 -10.25
CA ALA A 124 -13.32 35.95 -10.07
C ALA A 124 -12.25 36.91 -10.62
N SER A 125 -11.03 36.74 -10.12
CA SER A 125 -9.83 37.34 -10.69
C SER A 125 -8.72 36.30 -10.76
N ALA A 126 -8.09 36.14 -11.92
CA ALA A 126 -7.02 35.17 -12.12
C ALA A 126 -5.80 35.49 -11.23
N VAL A 127 -5.19 34.45 -10.67
CA VAL A 127 -3.99 34.50 -9.85
C VAL A 127 -2.84 33.87 -10.62
N ASP A 128 -1.71 34.57 -10.69
CA ASP A 128 -0.51 33.99 -11.27
C ASP A 128 0.12 33.03 -10.24
N PRO A 129 0.50 31.79 -10.61
CA PRO A 129 0.99 30.78 -9.67
C PRO A 129 2.21 31.24 -8.84
N GLU A 130 3.04 32.11 -9.39
CA GLU A 130 4.23 32.69 -8.73
C GLU A 130 3.91 33.58 -7.52
N TRP A 131 2.65 33.99 -7.33
CA TRP A 131 2.22 34.76 -6.16
C TRP A 131 1.91 33.86 -4.95
N LEU A 132 1.72 32.55 -5.18
CA LEU A 132 1.30 31.61 -4.15
C LEU A 132 2.52 31.08 -3.37
N ALA A 133 2.72 31.63 -2.17
CA ALA A 133 3.69 31.09 -1.23
C ALA A 133 3.04 29.99 -0.36
N PRO A 134 3.72 28.86 -0.10
CA PRO A 134 3.18 27.83 0.78
C PRO A 134 2.84 28.39 2.17
N THR A 135 1.62 28.16 2.63
CA THR A 135 1.15 28.50 3.98
C THR A 135 1.41 27.38 4.98
N SER A 136 1.54 26.14 4.49
CA SER A 136 1.82 24.96 5.31
C SER A 136 2.53 23.88 4.49
N MET A 137 3.14 22.94 5.18
CA MET A 137 3.78 21.77 4.60
C MET A 137 3.33 20.53 5.38
N ARG A 138 3.00 19.46 4.66
CA ARG A 138 2.66 18.14 5.23
C ARG A 138 3.67 17.12 4.73
N LEU A 139 4.27 16.37 5.65
CA LEU A 139 5.09 15.22 5.31
C LEU A 139 4.18 14.00 5.25
N VAL A 140 4.10 13.35 4.09
CA VAL A 140 3.25 12.18 3.88
C VAL A 140 4.12 10.98 3.53
N HIS A 141 3.96 9.91 4.31
CA HIS A 141 4.58 8.62 4.06
C HIS A 141 3.62 7.71 3.32
N GLN A 142 4.11 7.07 2.27
CA GLN A 142 3.33 6.18 1.44
C GLN A 142 4.19 5.04 0.89
N LEU A 143 3.53 3.94 0.52
CA LEU A 143 4.19 2.87 -0.23
C LEU A 143 4.08 3.14 -1.72
N ASP A 144 5.19 2.96 -2.43
CA ASP A 144 5.13 2.89 -3.88
C ASP A 144 4.48 1.57 -4.35
N PRO A 145 4.14 1.42 -5.64
CA PRO A 145 3.53 0.18 -6.15
C PRO A 145 4.38 -1.08 -5.96
N ARG A 146 5.68 -0.91 -5.68
CA ARG A 146 6.60 -2.01 -5.37
C ARG A 146 6.69 -2.27 -3.87
N GLY A 147 5.92 -1.60 -3.02
CA GLY A 147 5.90 -1.81 -1.57
C GLY A 147 7.09 -1.18 -0.84
N ARG A 148 7.77 -0.19 -1.45
CA ARG A 148 8.84 0.58 -0.79
C ARG A 148 8.30 1.85 -0.15
N VAL A 149 8.70 2.13 1.07
CA VAL A 149 8.37 3.37 1.78
C VAL A 149 9.02 4.55 1.09
N ARG A 150 8.21 5.57 0.84
CA ARG A 150 8.65 6.88 0.36
C ARG A 150 7.97 7.95 1.18
N ALA A 151 8.65 9.08 1.35
CA ALA A 151 8.06 10.27 1.91
C ALA A 151 8.01 11.38 0.86
N VAL A 152 6.93 12.14 0.91
CA VAL A 152 6.69 13.28 0.02
C VAL A 152 6.34 14.47 0.91
N ALA A 153 7.09 15.56 0.75
CA ALA A 153 6.73 16.85 1.31
C ALA A 153 5.75 17.52 0.36
N GLN A 154 4.53 17.76 0.86
CA GLN A 154 3.45 18.41 0.15
C GLN A 154 3.31 19.84 0.66
N ASP A 155 3.56 20.82 -0.22
CA ASP A 155 3.44 22.24 0.10
C ASP A 155 2.03 22.72 -0.27
N TYR A 156 1.35 23.38 0.66
CA TYR A 156 -0.05 23.80 0.52
C TYR A 156 -0.24 25.31 0.64
N TYR A 157 -1.26 25.82 -0.03
CA TYR A 157 -1.86 27.14 0.20
C TYR A 157 -3.29 26.95 0.72
N GLY A 158 -3.49 27.13 2.02
CA GLY A 158 -4.68 26.60 2.70
C GLY A 158 -4.76 25.08 2.51
N GLU A 159 -5.85 24.60 1.90
CA GLU A 159 -6.04 23.19 1.52
C GLU A 159 -5.68 22.88 0.05
N ILE A 160 -5.15 23.86 -0.69
CA ILE A 160 -4.75 23.65 -2.08
C ILE A 160 -3.32 23.11 -2.13
N LEU A 161 -3.14 21.91 -2.66
CA LEU A 161 -1.81 21.36 -2.94
C LEU A 161 -1.15 22.19 -4.06
N LEU A 162 -0.03 22.83 -3.76
CA LEU A 162 0.75 23.61 -4.74
C LEU A 162 1.75 22.72 -5.47
N ARG A 163 2.53 21.94 -4.72
CA ARG A 163 3.57 21.07 -5.25
C ARG A 163 3.93 19.95 -4.29
N GLU A 164 4.55 18.92 -4.86
CA GLU A 164 5.09 17.77 -4.16
C GLU A 164 6.58 17.66 -4.41
N ARG A 165 7.35 17.30 -3.38
CA ARG A 165 8.80 17.10 -3.48
C ARG A 165 9.20 15.83 -2.72
N PRO A 166 10.17 15.04 -3.21
CA PRO A 166 10.74 13.95 -2.44
C PRO A 166 11.24 14.47 -1.09
N ALA A 167 11.01 13.69 -0.04
CA ALA A 167 11.46 13.98 1.31
C ALA A 167 12.07 12.73 1.96
N ASP A 168 12.81 12.96 3.03
CA ASP A 168 13.37 11.87 3.82
C ASP A 168 12.26 11.14 4.60
N VAL A 169 12.40 9.82 4.63
CA VAL A 169 11.48 8.95 5.35
C VAL A 169 11.80 8.99 6.84
N ASP A 170 10.86 9.47 7.65
CA ASP A 170 10.90 9.20 9.09
C ASP A 170 10.84 7.67 9.34
N VAL A 171 11.80 7.17 10.11
CA VAL A 171 12.00 5.73 10.32
C VAL A 171 10.82 5.11 11.11
N ALA A 172 10.26 5.85 12.06
CA ALA A 172 9.16 5.34 12.89
C ALA A 172 7.84 5.32 12.13
N ASP A 173 7.54 6.36 11.35
CA ASP A 173 6.39 6.40 10.44
C ASP A 173 6.53 5.34 9.34
N GLY A 174 7.71 5.21 8.74
CA GLY A 174 7.98 4.22 7.71
C GLY A 174 7.80 2.78 8.21
N SER A 175 8.32 2.47 9.40
CA SER A 175 8.13 1.16 10.03
C SER A 175 6.66 0.89 10.34
N ARG A 176 5.92 1.87 10.87
CA ARG A 176 4.48 1.73 11.14
C ARG A 176 3.69 1.49 9.85
N LEU A 177 4.02 2.18 8.77
CA LEU A 177 3.39 1.99 7.47
C LEU A 177 3.65 0.57 6.92
N LEU A 178 4.89 0.07 7.01
CA LEU A 178 5.22 -1.30 6.61
C LEU A 178 4.41 -2.33 7.40
N VAL A 179 4.32 -2.18 8.73
CA VAL A 179 3.53 -3.08 9.58
C VAL A 179 2.05 -3.06 9.19
N ALA A 180 1.46 -1.87 9.07
CA ALA A 180 0.05 -1.73 8.70
C ALA A 180 -0.23 -2.41 7.34
N SER A 181 0.58 -2.13 6.33
CA SER A 181 0.41 -2.71 5.00
C SER A 181 0.72 -4.20 4.91
N PHE A 182 1.60 -4.72 5.78
CA PHE A 182 1.83 -6.16 5.89
C PHE A 182 0.59 -6.88 6.45
N LEU A 183 -0.04 -6.31 7.49
CA LEU A 183 -1.21 -6.89 8.16
C LEU A 183 -2.52 -6.76 7.37
N GLU A 184 -2.60 -5.83 6.41
CA GLU A 184 -3.76 -5.69 5.51
C GLU A 184 -3.95 -6.89 4.58
N LYS A 185 -2.90 -7.69 4.35
CA LYS A 185 -2.91 -8.82 3.43
C LYS A 185 -2.84 -10.15 4.19
N PRO A 186 -3.42 -11.23 3.64
CA PRO A 186 -3.15 -12.57 4.15
C PRO A 186 -1.66 -12.87 4.13
N LEU A 187 -1.20 -13.62 5.13
CA LEU A 187 0.18 -14.09 5.20
C LEU A 187 0.53 -14.96 3.99
N SER A 188 1.79 -14.92 3.58
CA SER A 188 2.31 -15.87 2.58
C SER A 188 2.35 -17.30 3.15
N ASP A 189 2.39 -18.35 2.30
CA ASP A 189 2.57 -19.74 2.80
C ASP A 189 3.85 -19.87 3.65
N GLU A 190 4.90 -19.13 3.31
CA GLU A 190 6.15 -19.13 4.09
C GLU A 190 5.96 -18.52 5.48
N ASP A 191 5.32 -17.35 5.58
CA ASP A 191 5.02 -16.70 6.85
C ASP A 191 4.03 -17.51 7.68
N GLU A 192 3.02 -18.12 7.05
CA GLU A 192 2.09 -19.02 7.72
C GLU A 192 2.82 -20.23 8.29
N GLN A 193 3.70 -20.88 7.50
CA GLN A 193 4.50 -22.00 7.99
C GLN A 193 5.39 -21.57 9.15
N PHE A 194 6.00 -20.39 9.08
CA PHE A 194 6.83 -19.85 10.16
C PHE A 194 6.02 -19.62 11.45
N VAL A 195 4.85 -18.97 11.35
CA VAL A 195 3.96 -18.74 12.50
C VAL A 195 3.44 -20.06 13.07
N ARG A 196 3.11 -21.05 12.23
CA ARG A 196 2.68 -22.39 12.68
C ARG A 196 3.81 -23.13 13.39
N ARG A 197 5.07 -23.01 12.94
CA ARG A 197 6.24 -23.55 13.64
C ARG A 197 6.38 -22.94 15.04
N LEU A 198 6.26 -21.62 15.17
CA LEU A 198 6.31 -20.94 16.48
C LEU A 198 5.23 -21.47 17.42
N ARG A 199 3.98 -21.57 16.94
CA ARG A 199 2.86 -22.12 17.72
C ARG A 199 3.09 -23.58 18.10
N PHE A 200 3.60 -24.40 17.19
CA PHE A 200 3.91 -25.81 17.46
C PHE A 200 5.01 -25.97 18.52
N ALA A 201 6.02 -25.08 18.49
CA ALA A 201 7.11 -25.04 19.47
C ALA A 201 6.71 -24.40 20.81
N GLU A 202 5.45 -23.95 20.96
CA GLU A 202 4.95 -23.22 22.14
C GLU A 202 5.74 -21.92 22.40
N LEU A 203 6.19 -21.27 21.33
CA LEU A 203 6.91 -20.00 21.34
C LEU A 203 5.97 -18.82 20.98
N PRO A 204 6.32 -17.57 21.37
CA PRO A 204 5.53 -16.39 21.01
C PRO A 204 5.30 -16.26 19.51
N ALA A 205 4.03 -16.15 19.11
CA ALA A 205 3.60 -16.16 17.70
C ALA A 205 2.60 -15.04 17.37
N ASP A 206 2.67 -13.92 18.11
CA ASP A 206 1.84 -12.75 17.85
C ASP A 206 2.30 -12.04 16.58
N VAL A 207 1.49 -12.14 15.52
CA VAL A 207 1.84 -11.66 14.18
C VAL A 207 2.08 -10.15 14.15
N PRO A 208 1.26 -9.28 14.79
CA PRO A 208 1.54 -7.85 14.86
C PRO A 208 2.91 -7.54 15.50
N SER A 209 3.26 -8.21 16.60
CA SER A 209 4.57 -8.02 17.25
C SER A 209 5.74 -8.51 16.38
N LEU A 210 5.58 -9.66 15.71
CA LEU A 210 6.58 -10.18 14.77
C LEU A 210 6.75 -9.24 13.57
N ALA A 211 5.66 -8.71 13.01
CA ALA A 211 5.71 -7.76 11.91
C ALA A 211 6.42 -6.46 12.32
N ALA A 212 6.17 -5.97 13.55
CA ALA A 212 6.86 -4.80 14.09
C ALA A 212 8.38 -5.02 14.21
N GLY A 213 8.80 -6.19 14.71
CA GLY A 213 10.22 -6.56 14.75
C GLY A 213 10.83 -6.69 13.35
N ALA A 214 10.10 -7.31 12.41
CA ALA A 214 10.54 -7.50 11.03
C ALA A 214 10.66 -6.19 10.23
N ALA A 215 9.86 -5.18 10.57
CA ALA A 215 9.89 -3.87 9.92
C ALA A 215 11.06 -2.99 10.40
N ALA A 216 11.66 -3.30 11.55
CA ALA A 216 12.70 -2.46 12.15
C ALA A 216 13.91 -2.29 11.21
N GLY A 217 14.21 -1.04 10.83
CA GLY A 217 15.31 -0.72 9.93
C GLY A 217 15.09 -1.14 8.47
N ARG A 218 13.87 -1.54 8.09
CA ARG A 218 13.51 -1.88 6.72
C ARG A 218 12.81 -0.71 6.03
N SER A 219 12.94 -0.67 4.70
CA SER A 219 12.28 0.33 3.85
C SER A 219 11.34 -0.28 2.81
N SER A 220 11.21 -1.61 2.76
CA SER A 220 10.42 -2.32 1.75
C SER A 220 9.71 -3.51 2.38
N LEU A 221 8.47 -3.76 1.94
CA LEU A 221 7.70 -4.95 2.38
C LEU A 221 8.41 -6.25 2.00
N GLN A 222 9.12 -6.28 0.87
CA GLN A 222 9.84 -7.48 0.41
C GLN A 222 11.06 -7.81 1.24
N ASP A 223 11.58 -6.82 1.98
CA ASP A 223 12.75 -7.01 2.84
C ASP A 223 12.35 -7.47 4.25
N MET A 224 11.04 -7.55 4.54
CA MET A 224 10.54 -8.02 5.82
C MET A 224 10.60 -9.54 5.90
N SER A 225 11.18 -10.05 6.99
CA SER A 225 11.12 -11.45 7.36
C SER A 225 10.68 -11.55 8.81
N LEU A 226 9.60 -12.30 9.10
CA LEU A 226 9.14 -12.51 10.48
C LEU A 226 10.21 -13.20 11.35
N ALA A 227 11.17 -13.91 10.74
CA ALA A 227 12.29 -14.50 11.44
C ALA A 227 13.23 -13.45 12.06
N ASP A 228 13.34 -12.26 11.48
CA ASP A 228 14.19 -11.17 11.97
C ASP A 228 13.70 -10.57 13.29
N ALA A 229 12.44 -10.82 13.65
CA ALA A 229 11.87 -10.41 14.92
C ALA A 229 12.28 -11.31 16.11
N LEU A 230 12.85 -12.49 15.84
CA LEU A 230 13.25 -13.41 16.89
C LEU A 230 14.66 -13.12 17.39
N ASP A 231 14.84 -13.18 18.71
CA ASP A 231 16.18 -13.26 19.29
C ASP A 231 16.87 -14.59 18.93
N TRP A 232 18.19 -14.63 19.14
CA TRP A 232 19.02 -15.79 18.83
C TRP A 232 18.55 -17.07 19.54
N ARG A 233 18.15 -16.97 20.81
CA ARG A 233 17.79 -18.14 21.63
C ARG A 233 16.48 -18.74 21.15
N THR A 234 15.49 -17.89 20.90
CA THR A 234 14.17 -18.27 20.38
C THR A 234 14.30 -18.88 18.99
N ARG A 235 15.18 -18.35 18.14
CA ARG A 235 15.49 -18.96 16.84
C ARG A 235 16.09 -20.37 16.97
N GLN A 236 17.04 -20.56 17.88
CA GLN A 236 17.63 -21.87 18.14
C GLN A 236 16.61 -22.87 18.72
N ASP A 237 15.76 -22.42 19.64
CA ASP A 237 14.68 -23.23 20.21
C ASP A 237 13.65 -23.60 19.13
N LEU A 238 13.29 -22.67 18.25
CA LEU A 238 12.41 -22.93 17.11
C LEU A 238 12.97 -24.01 16.18
N ASP A 239 14.25 -23.93 15.82
CA ASP A 239 14.87 -24.90 14.92
C ASP A 239 15.00 -26.29 15.56
N ARG A 240 15.20 -26.36 16.88
CA ARG A 240 15.25 -27.61 17.64
C ARG A 240 13.87 -28.24 17.85
N LEU A 241 12.87 -27.45 18.21
CA LEU A 241 11.53 -27.92 18.58
C LEU A 241 10.63 -28.11 17.35
N ALA A 242 10.73 -27.21 16.39
CA ALA A 242 9.95 -27.22 15.15
C ALA A 242 10.89 -27.14 13.93
N PRO A 243 11.69 -28.19 13.65
CA PRO A 243 12.63 -28.18 12.53
C PRO A 243 11.91 -28.03 11.17
N LEU A 244 12.63 -27.52 10.17
CA LEU A 244 12.10 -27.44 8.78
C LEU A 244 12.07 -28.80 8.07
N ALA A 245 12.91 -29.74 8.51
CA ALA A 245 13.03 -31.05 7.91
C ALA A 245 13.59 -32.06 8.92
N VAL A 246 13.34 -33.35 8.69
CA VAL A 246 13.90 -34.46 9.46
C VAL A 246 14.76 -35.36 8.58
N ALA A 247 15.84 -35.91 9.15
CA ALA A 247 16.63 -36.93 8.46
C ALA A 247 15.82 -38.21 8.29
N ILE A 248 15.97 -38.88 7.14
CA ILE A 248 15.33 -40.16 6.83
C ILE A 248 16.38 -41.22 6.48
N PRO A 249 16.08 -42.53 6.62
CA PRO A 249 17.08 -43.60 6.48
C PRO A 249 17.81 -43.65 5.13
N SER A 250 17.21 -43.09 4.06
CA SER A 250 17.87 -42.99 2.76
C SER A 250 19.10 -42.05 2.75
N GLY A 251 19.37 -41.35 3.85
CA GLY A 251 20.41 -40.32 3.97
C GLY A 251 19.97 -38.95 3.46
N ARG A 252 18.69 -38.81 3.05
CA ARG A 252 18.08 -37.54 2.65
C ARG A 252 17.35 -36.90 3.83
N THR A 253 16.73 -35.75 3.58
CA THR A 253 15.85 -35.06 4.53
C THR A 253 14.43 -34.96 3.98
N ALA A 254 13.44 -35.18 4.83
CA ALA A 254 12.03 -34.96 4.53
C ALA A 254 11.60 -33.58 5.05
N ARG A 255 11.15 -32.70 4.17
CA ARG A 255 10.62 -31.38 4.55
C ARG A 255 9.33 -31.56 5.34
N LEU A 256 9.23 -30.88 6.47
CA LEU A 256 8.05 -30.85 7.31
C LEU A 256 7.11 -29.72 6.86
N ARG A 257 5.81 -29.99 6.92
CA ARG A 257 4.75 -28.98 6.79
C ARG A 257 3.94 -28.96 8.07
N TYR A 258 3.74 -27.77 8.62
CA TYR A 258 2.98 -27.53 9.84
C TYR A 258 1.56 -27.11 9.42
N GLU A 259 0.58 -27.88 9.88
CA GLU A 259 -0.82 -27.70 9.53
C GLU A 259 -1.55 -26.84 10.58
N ALA A 260 -2.69 -26.29 10.19
CA ALA A 260 -3.46 -25.38 11.05
C ALA A 260 -4.06 -26.08 12.29
N ASP A 261 -4.30 -27.39 12.21
CA ASP A 261 -4.78 -28.23 13.30
C ASP A 261 -3.66 -28.71 14.25
N GLY A 262 -2.41 -28.30 13.98
CA GLY A 262 -1.23 -28.71 14.74
C GLY A 262 -0.63 -30.04 14.30
N ALA A 263 -1.17 -30.71 13.27
CA ALA A 263 -0.50 -31.84 12.64
C ALA A 263 0.80 -31.38 11.97
N VAL A 264 1.80 -32.27 11.97
CA VAL A 264 3.05 -32.05 11.22
C VAL A 264 3.17 -33.16 10.20
N THR A 265 3.12 -32.80 8.93
CA THR A 265 3.11 -33.74 7.82
C THR A 265 4.46 -33.79 7.12
N ALA A 266 4.83 -34.97 6.63
CA ALA A 266 6.00 -35.16 5.78
C ALA A 266 5.65 -36.11 4.64
N ALA A 267 5.74 -35.61 3.41
CA ALA A 267 5.50 -36.41 2.21
C ALA A 267 6.81 -37.09 1.78
N VAL A 268 6.88 -38.41 1.90
CA VAL A 268 8.12 -39.18 1.70
C VAL A 268 7.83 -40.41 0.84
N LYS A 269 8.72 -40.69 -0.12
CA LYS A 269 8.63 -41.92 -0.91
C LYS A 269 8.80 -43.13 -0.01
N LEU A 270 7.90 -44.10 -0.16
CA LEU A 270 7.84 -45.28 0.70
C LEU A 270 9.20 -46.00 0.81
N GLN A 271 9.91 -46.17 -0.32
CA GLN A 271 11.19 -46.87 -0.33
C GLN A 271 12.34 -46.15 0.40
N GLU A 272 12.16 -44.88 0.76
CA GLU A 272 13.15 -44.10 1.50
C GLU A 272 13.01 -44.26 3.02
N LEU A 273 11.94 -44.92 3.47
CA LEU A 273 11.63 -45.18 4.87
C LEU A 273 11.88 -46.63 5.30
N PHE A 274 12.34 -47.51 4.40
CA PHE A 274 12.72 -48.87 4.78
C PHE A 274 13.78 -48.85 5.89
N GLY A 275 13.66 -49.78 6.83
CA GLY A 275 14.48 -49.80 8.03
C GLY A 275 14.08 -48.80 9.13
N LEU A 276 13.16 -47.86 8.87
CA LEU A 276 12.63 -46.99 9.91
C LEU A 276 11.53 -47.71 10.69
N ALA A 277 11.84 -48.07 11.93
CA ALA A 277 10.92 -48.83 12.77
C ALA A 277 9.74 -47.99 13.27
N GLU A 278 9.98 -46.72 13.63
CA GLU A 278 9.00 -45.85 14.29
C GLU A 278 8.91 -44.49 13.62
N SER A 279 7.72 -43.90 13.63
CA SER A 279 7.52 -42.54 13.14
C SER A 279 8.37 -41.56 13.97
N PRO A 280 9.16 -40.67 13.32
CA PRO A 280 9.91 -39.64 14.03
C PRO A 280 8.97 -38.77 14.88
N ARG A 281 9.42 -38.43 16.08
CA ARG A 281 8.69 -37.56 17.01
C ARG A 281 9.45 -36.24 17.16
N ILE A 282 8.71 -35.14 17.17
CA ILE A 282 9.28 -33.79 17.26
C ILE A 282 8.48 -32.93 18.24
N GLY A 283 9.03 -31.75 18.56
CA GLY A 283 8.37 -30.76 19.39
C GLY A 283 8.37 -31.07 20.89
N PRO A 284 7.88 -30.11 21.68
CA PRO A 284 7.83 -30.23 23.14
C PRO A 284 6.99 -31.43 23.61
N ARG A 285 5.94 -31.79 22.84
CA ARG A 285 5.00 -32.88 23.14
C ARG A 285 5.38 -34.24 22.56
N GLN A 286 6.57 -34.37 21.95
CA GLN A 286 7.02 -35.60 21.28
C GLN A 286 5.97 -36.17 20.32
N GLN A 287 5.36 -35.29 19.53
CA GLN A 287 4.28 -35.61 18.62
C GLN A 287 4.83 -36.39 17.42
N PRO A 288 4.23 -37.53 17.04
CA PRO A 288 4.66 -38.27 15.86
C PRO A 288 4.31 -37.49 14.60
N ILE A 289 5.23 -37.46 13.64
CA ILE A 289 4.95 -36.86 12.33
C ILE A 289 3.96 -37.73 11.54
N VAL A 290 3.05 -37.08 10.82
CA VAL A 290 2.14 -37.72 9.88
C VAL A 290 2.91 -37.97 8.58
N LEU A 291 3.19 -39.23 8.28
CA LEU A 291 3.87 -39.62 7.05
C LEU A 291 2.84 -39.82 5.94
N VAL A 292 2.93 -38.98 4.91
CA VAL A 292 2.22 -39.20 3.64
C VAL A 292 3.16 -40.03 2.76
N LEU A 293 2.92 -41.33 2.71
CA LEU A 293 3.72 -42.30 1.99
C LEU A 293 3.44 -42.17 0.50
N LEU A 294 4.47 -41.90 -0.29
CA LEU A 294 4.38 -41.68 -1.73
C LEU A 294 4.89 -42.88 -2.52
N ALA A 295 4.23 -43.15 -3.65
CA ALA A 295 4.76 -43.99 -4.71
C ALA A 295 6.00 -43.33 -5.38
N PRO A 296 6.77 -44.06 -6.20
CA PRO A 296 7.95 -43.50 -6.87
C PRO A 296 7.67 -42.29 -7.75
N ASN A 297 6.46 -42.19 -8.31
CA ASN A 297 5.99 -41.08 -9.12
C ASN A 297 5.47 -39.87 -8.30
N GLY A 298 5.53 -39.94 -6.97
CA GLY A 298 5.10 -38.88 -6.06
C GLY A 298 3.60 -38.89 -5.70
N ARG A 299 2.81 -39.85 -6.19
CA ARG A 299 1.40 -39.96 -5.78
C ARG A 299 1.27 -40.52 -4.36
N PRO A 300 0.44 -39.93 -3.49
CA PRO A 300 0.12 -40.51 -2.19
C PRO A 300 -0.49 -41.91 -2.33
N VAL A 301 -0.04 -42.85 -1.50
CA VAL A 301 -0.58 -44.22 -1.44
C VAL A 301 -1.15 -44.57 -0.07
N GLN A 302 -0.61 -43.99 1.00
CA GLN A 302 -1.09 -44.21 2.35
C GLN A 302 -0.66 -43.03 3.22
N THR A 303 -1.45 -42.68 4.22
CA THR A 303 -1.08 -41.74 5.29
C THR A 303 -1.06 -42.48 6.62
N THR A 304 -0.02 -42.29 7.43
CA THR A 304 0.07 -42.91 8.76
C THR A 304 0.80 -42.02 9.77
N THR A 305 0.37 -42.05 11.02
CA THR A 305 1.12 -41.53 12.17
C THR A 305 1.90 -42.61 12.91
N ASP A 306 1.59 -43.88 12.63
CA ASP A 306 2.22 -45.06 13.22
C ASP A 306 2.81 -45.95 12.11
N LEU A 307 4.10 -45.74 11.87
CA LEU A 307 4.85 -46.46 10.85
C LEU A 307 4.99 -47.96 11.20
N ARG A 308 5.07 -48.31 12.48
CA ARG A 308 5.18 -49.70 12.95
C ARG A 308 3.91 -50.48 12.62
N SER A 309 2.74 -49.92 12.92
CA SER A 309 1.45 -50.51 12.56
C SER A 309 1.30 -50.66 11.03
N PHE A 310 1.72 -49.63 10.28
CA PHE A 310 1.71 -49.69 8.82
C PHE A 310 2.53 -50.85 8.27
N TRP A 311 3.76 -51.07 8.76
CA TRP A 311 4.60 -52.19 8.31
C TRP A 311 3.98 -53.56 8.61
N ASN A 312 3.33 -53.70 9.78
CA ASN A 312 2.76 -54.97 10.22
C ASN A 312 1.47 -55.35 9.48
N SER A 313 0.64 -54.37 9.12
CA SER A 313 -0.73 -54.65 8.68
C SER A 313 -1.06 -54.16 7.26
N THR A 314 -0.51 -53.02 6.83
CA THR A 314 -0.94 -52.36 5.59
C THR A 314 0.09 -52.48 4.45
N TYR A 315 1.37 -52.62 4.79
CA TYR A 315 2.44 -52.65 3.78
C TYR A 315 2.29 -53.78 2.76
N ALA A 316 1.86 -54.97 3.17
CA ALA A 316 1.73 -56.11 2.26
C ALA A 316 0.76 -55.83 1.08
N GLU A 317 -0.33 -55.13 1.34
CA GLU A 317 -1.32 -54.74 0.34
C GLU A 317 -0.78 -53.66 -0.60
N VAL A 318 -0.23 -52.58 -0.01
CA VAL A 318 0.39 -51.47 -0.75
C VAL A 318 1.54 -51.97 -1.63
N ARG A 319 2.35 -52.89 -1.11
CA ARG A 319 3.45 -53.54 -1.82
C ARG A 319 2.95 -54.30 -3.05
N ARG A 320 1.86 -55.08 -2.94
CA ARG A 320 1.30 -55.85 -4.06
C ARG A 320 0.87 -54.93 -5.20
N GLU A 321 0.22 -53.81 -4.89
CA GLU A 321 -0.15 -52.80 -5.88
C GLU A 321 1.08 -52.13 -6.51
N LEU A 322 2.02 -51.66 -5.69
CA LEU A 322 3.20 -50.94 -6.16
C LEU A 322 4.16 -51.82 -6.95
N ARG A 323 4.27 -53.11 -6.60
CA ARG A 323 5.11 -54.07 -7.35
C ARG A 323 4.59 -54.29 -8.76
N GLY A 324 3.27 -54.30 -8.97
CA GLY A 324 2.66 -54.39 -10.29
C GLY A 324 2.89 -53.13 -11.12
N ARG A 325 2.67 -51.94 -10.53
CA ARG A 325 2.81 -50.65 -11.25
C ARG A 325 4.27 -50.21 -11.45
N TYR A 326 5.18 -50.58 -10.55
CA TYR A 326 6.58 -50.11 -10.53
C TYR A 326 7.57 -51.27 -10.32
N PRO A 327 7.70 -52.21 -11.27
CA PRO A 327 8.52 -53.42 -11.09
C PRO A 327 10.04 -53.16 -10.96
N LYS A 328 10.52 -51.99 -11.43
CA LYS A 328 11.94 -51.58 -11.36
C LYS A 328 12.37 -51.03 -9.98
N HIS A 329 11.46 -50.92 -9.02
CA HIS A 329 11.74 -50.40 -7.67
C HIS A 329 11.89 -51.54 -6.64
N PRO A 330 12.62 -51.30 -5.53
CA PRO A 330 12.75 -52.28 -4.45
C PRO A 330 11.47 -52.36 -3.62
N TRP A 331 10.84 -53.53 -3.63
CA TRP A 331 9.64 -53.85 -2.84
C TRP A 331 9.92 -55.11 -2.00
N PRO A 332 10.76 -54.99 -0.96
CA PRO A 332 11.21 -56.14 -0.15
C PRO A 332 10.01 -56.80 0.54
N ASP A 333 10.10 -58.12 0.76
CA ASP A 333 9.14 -58.83 1.60
C ASP A 333 9.28 -58.39 3.07
N ASP A 334 10.52 -58.14 3.52
CA ASP A 334 10.83 -57.58 4.84
C ASP A 334 11.21 -56.08 4.75
N PRO A 335 10.32 -55.15 5.13
CA PRO A 335 10.60 -53.71 5.12
C PRO A 335 11.49 -53.25 6.30
N TRP A 336 11.68 -54.09 7.33
CA TRP A 336 12.39 -53.73 8.57
C TRP A 336 13.91 -53.78 8.42
N SER A 337 14.42 -54.70 7.62
CA SER A 337 15.86 -54.86 7.39
C SER A 337 16.34 -54.32 6.05
N ALA A 338 15.41 -53.93 5.17
CA ALA A 338 15.73 -53.45 3.84
C ALA A 338 16.46 -52.10 3.86
N ALA A 339 17.52 -51.99 3.07
CA ALA A 339 18.24 -50.75 2.90
C ALA A 339 17.36 -49.71 2.17
N ALA A 340 17.06 -48.60 2.83
CA ALA A 340 16.39 -47.46 2.21
C ALA A 340 17.22 -46.90 1.05
N THR A 341 16.54 -46.51 -0.03
CA THR A 341 17.21 -45.93 -1.19
C THR A 341 16.32 -44.94 -1.91
N ALA A 342 16.90 -43.79 -2.27
CA ALA A 342 16.27 -42.82 -3.15
C ALA A 342 16.36 -43.21 -4.64
N ARG A 343 17.12 -44.27 -4.98
CA ARG A 343 17.43 -44.70 -6.35
C ARG A 343 16.58 -45.91 -6.78
N THR A 344 16.37 -46.04 -8.09
CA THR A 344 15.82 -47.27 -8.72
C THR A 344 16.77 -48.45 -8.53
N LYS A 345 16.28 -49.70 -8.66
CA LYS A 345 17.16 -50.88 -8.64
C LYS A 345 18.25 -50.70 -9.69
N ARG A 346 19.52 -50.80 -9.27
CA ARG A 346 20.61 -51.01 -10.23
C ARG A 346 20.40 -52.39 -10.87
N PRO A 347 20.46 -52.53 -12.21
CA PRO A 347 20.49 -53.85 -12.81
C PRO A 347 21.79 -54.54 -12.39
N GLY A 348 21.68 -55.67 -11.69
CA GLY A 348 22.78 -56.60 -11.43
C GLY A 348 23.54 -56.41 -10.11
N ARG A 349 23.16 -57.18 -9.10
CA ARG A 349 24.11 -57.99 -8.29
C ARG A 349 23.32 -59.02 -7.49
N ASN A 350 23.11 -60.19 -8.09
CA ASN A 350 23.09 -61.42 -7.31
C ASN A 350 24.54 -61.64 -6.84
N ARG A 351 24.75 -61.69 -5.54
CA ARG A 351 25.77 -62.53 -4.92
C ARG A 351 25.18 -63.15 -3.68
#